data_AF-A0A564Q9L4-F1
#
_entry.id   AF-A0A564Q9L4-F1
#
_cell.length_a   1.000
_cell.length_b   1.000
_cell.length_c   1.000
_cell.angle_alpha   90.00
_cell.angle_beta   90.00
_cell.angle_gamma   90.00
#
_symmetry.space_group_name_H-M   'P 1'
#
loop_
_entity.id
_entity.type
_entity.pdbx_description
1 polymer ?
#
loop_
_entity_poly.entity_id
_entity_poly.type
_entity_poly.pdbx_seq_one_letter_code
_entity_poly.pdbx_strand_id
1 'polypeptide(L)'
;MVAVEGHSMEPHIHQGDLVFIVSPDKYGNPTTYIEGREKNYVMFGDYGDVIVYMPDGNKNRSPVIHRAMVFLDEGGSVDIGINGIKYKTDKMPHEGYLTKGDNEETNRSLDQPFLSSPVKKEWITGVARFKIPYVGYLSIIPRRLAYKTIYIKFPLSNTRALGKG
;
A
#
# COMPACT_ATOMS: atom_id res chain seq x y z
N MET A 1 -13.67 -1.12 -5.28
CA MET A 1 -13.62 -0.36 -4.01
C MET A 1 -12.94 -1.19 -2.94
N VAL A 2 -12.35 -0.57 -1.92
CA VAL A 2 -11.63 -1.22 -0.82
C VAL A 2 -11.96 -0.49 0.49
N ALA A 3 -12.20 -1.24 1.57
CA ALA A 3 -12.32 -0.67 2.91
C ALA A 3 -10.95 -0.65 3.58
N VAL A 4 -10.56 0.51 4.12
CA VAL A 4 -9.22 0.69 4.70
C VAL A 4 -9.19 0.19 6.14
N GLU A 5 -8.26 -0.71 6.44
CA GLU A 5 -8.15 -1.30 7.78
C GLU A 5 -6.92 -0.82 8.56
N GLY A 6 -5.94 -0.20 7.91
CA GLY A 6 -4.71 0.32 8.52
C GLY A 6 -4.70 1.84 8.71
N HIS A 7 -3.61 2.33 9.33
CA HIS A 7 -3.38 3.75 9.63
C HIS A 7 -2.24 4.37 8.82
N SER A 8 -1.63 3.61 7.90
CA SER A 8 -0.44 4.04 7.15
C SER A 8 -0.69 5.20 6.19
N MET A 9 -1.95 5.49 5.87
CA MET A 9 -2.34 6.57 4.96
C MET A 9 -2.91 7.80 5.69
N GLU A 10 -2.90 7.81 7.02
CA GLU A 10 -3.31 9.00 7.77
C GLU A 10 -2.30 10.14 7.55
N PRO A 11 -2.72 11.41 7.53
CA PRO A 11 -4.08 11.92 7.81
C PRO A 11 -5.00 11.90 6.57
N HIS A 12 -4.53 11.40 5.43
CA HIS A 12 -5.22 11.54 4.16
C HIS A 12 -6.29 10.48 3.91
N ILE A 13 -6.07 9.25 4.34
CA ILE A 13 -7.03 8.15 4.29
C ILE A 13 -6.98 7.41 5.64
N HIS A 14 -8.12 7.32 6.32
CA HIS A 14 -8.21 6.77 7.68
C HIS A 14 -8.72 5.34 7.67
N GLN A 15 -8.47 4.64 8.77
CA GLN A 15 -9.15 3.38 9.04
C GLN A 15 -10.67 3.59 8.99
N GLY A 16 -11.37 2.68 8.32
CA GLY A 16 -12.82 2.74 8.13
C GLY A 16 -13.26 3.53 6.91
N ASP A 17 -12.37 4.21 6.20
CA ASP A 17 -12.71 4.85 4.93
C ASP A 17 -13.03 3.77 3.87
N LEU A 18 -14.07 4.01 3.06
CA LEU A 18 -14.34 3.24 1.84
C LEU A 18 -13.74 3.99 0.65
N VAL A 19 -12.75 3.39 0.00
CA VAL A 19 -12.02 3.98 -1.12
C VAL A 19 -12.48 3.38 -2.44
N PHE A 20 -12.83 4.23 -3.39
CA PHE A 20 -13.16 3.83 -4.75
C PHE A 20 -11.89 3.80 -5.59
N ILE A 21 -11.70 2.65 -6.25
CA ILE A 21 -10.54 2.38 -7.09
C ILE A 21 -11.01 2.10 -8.51
N VAL A 22 -10.22 2.54 -9.48
CA VAL A 22 -10.39 2.24 -10.90
C VAL A 22 -9.28 1.30 -11.36
N SER A 23 -9.58 0.42 -12.31
CA SER A 23 -8.57 -0.49 -12.88
C SER A 23 -7.52 0.31 -13.67
N PRO A 24 -6.22 0.03 -13.49
CA PRO A 24 -5.16 0.71 -14.23
C PRO A 24 -5.28 0.50 -15.75
N ASP A 25 -5.78 -0.65 -16.21
CA ASP A 25 -5.95 -0.95 -17.64
C ASP A 25 -6.89 0.04 -18.36
N LYS A 26 -7.85 0.60 -17.62
CA LYS A 26 -8.83 1.56 -18.15
C LYS A 26 -8.42 3.01 -17.93
N TYR A 27 -7.58 3.27 -16.93
CA TYR A 27 -7.23 4.62 -16.50
C TYR A 27 -5.85 5.06 -16.98
N GLY A 28 -4.99 4.11 -17.37
CA GLY A 28 -3.58 4.35 -17.65
C GLY A 28 -2.70 4.22 -16.40
N ASN A 29 -1.41 4.48 -16.58
CA ASN A 29 -0.43 4.39 -15.52
C ASN A 29 -0.72 5.42 -14.40
N PRO A 30 -0.56 5.04 -13.12
CA PRO A 30 -0.63 5.99 -12.01
C PRO A 30 0.33 7.16 -12.19
N THR A 31 -0.14 8.37 -11.89
CA THR A 31 0.74 9.54 -11.78
C THR A 31 1.49 9.49 -10.46
N THR A 32 2.81 9.47 -10.48
CA THR A 32 3.64 9.41 -9.27
C THR A 32 3.65 10.75 -8.54
N TYR A 33 4.14 10.78 -7.29
CA TYR A 33 4.33 11.99 -6.50
C TYR A 33 5.22 13.00 -7.22
N ILE A 34 6.32 12.54 -7.83
CA ILE A 34 7.26 13.41 -8.54
C ILE A 34 6.61 14.05 -9.77
N GLU A 35 5.96 13.23 -10.61
CA GLU A 35 5.21 13.74 -11.77
C GLU A 35 4.05 14.64 -11.34
N GLY A 36 3.37 14.29 -10.25
CA GLY A 36 2.27 15.06 -9.69
C GLY A 36 2.73 16.44 -9.24
N ARG A 37 3.91 16.53 -8.62
CA ARG A 37 4.51 17.81 -8.21
C ARG A 37 4.85 18.69 -9.40
N GLU A 38 5.39 18.13 -10.48
CA GLU A 38 5.68 18.86 -11.71
C GLU A 38 4.41 19.36 -12.40
N LYS A 39 3.34 18.55 -12.36
CA LYS A 39 2.04 18.85 -12.98
C LYS A 39 1.08 19.62 -12.05
N ASN A 40 1.48 19.89 -10.81
CA ASN A 40 0.62 20.39 -9.75
C ASN A 40 -0.69 19.58 -9.58
N TYR A 41 -0.58 18.26 -9.70
CA TYR A 41 -1.66 17.30 -9.59
C TYR A 41 -1.67 16.66 -8.19
N VAL A 42 -2.77 16.86 -7.47
CA VAL A 42 -2.93 16.47 -6.06
C VAL A 42 -4.10 15.50 -5.91
N MET A 43 -3.89 14.42 -5.17
CA MET A 43 -4.92 13.48 -4.74
C MET A 43 -4.77 13.15 -3.26
N PHE A 44 -5.90 13.16 -2.56
CA PHE A 44 -5.96 12.91 -1.11
C PHE A 44 -4.99 13.81 -0.34
N GLY A 45 -4.98 15.11 -0.62
CA GLY A 45 -4.21 16.09 0.16
C GLY A 45 -2.72 16.23 -0.19
N ASP A 46 -2.17 15.38 -1.05
CA ASP A 46 -0.76 15.47 -1.48
C ASP A 46 -0.58 15.06 -2.96
N TYR A 47 0.61 15.26 -3.52
CA TYR A 47 0.87 15.07 -4.94
C TYR A 47 0.79 13.60 -5.40
N GLY A 48 0.33 13.41 -6.63
CA GLY A 48 0.31 12.08 -7.27
C GLY A 48 -0.80 11.17 -6.75
N ASP A 49 -0.91 9.99 -7.37
CA ASP A 49 -1.95 9.00 -7.13
C ASP A 49 -1.62 8.08 -5.94
N VAL A 50 -2.69 7.61 -5.29
CA VAL A 50 -2.65 6.52 -4.31
C VAL A 50 -3.10 5.23 -5.00
N ILE A 51 -2.32 4.16 -4.87
CA ILE A 51 -2.55 2.88 -5.53
C ILE A 51 -2.82 1.77 -4.52
N VAL A 52 -3.63 0.79 -4.92
CA VAL A 52 -3.85 -0.45 -4.19
C VAL A 52 -3.17 -1.60 -4.94
N TYR A 53 -2.27 -2.32 -4.28
CA TYR A 53 -1.48 -3.37 -4.92
C TYR A 53 -1.30 -4.61 -4.03
N MET A 54 -0.92 -5.72 -4.66
CA MET A 54 -0.52 -6.96 -3.97
C MET A 54 1.01 -6.97 -3.78
N PRO A 55 1.51 -6.93 -2.54
CA PRO A 55 2.96 -6.96 -2.29
C PRO A 55 3.61 -8.22 -2.87
N ASP A 56 4.70 -8.06 -3.61
CA ASP A 56 5.44 -9.13 -4.29
C ASP A 56 4.56 -10.00 -5.23
N GLY A 57 3.43 -9.46 -5.69
CA GLY A 57 2.43 -10.21 -6.47
C GLY A 57 1.72 -11.33 -5.70
N ASN A 58 1.91 -11.41 -4.38
CA ASN A 58 1.41 -12.52 -3.56
C ASN A 58 -0.07 -12.31 -3.20
N LYS A 59 -0.96 -13.05 -3.88
CA LYS A 59 -2.42 -13.01 -3.69
C LYS A 59 -2.90 -13.50 -2.31
N ASN A 60 -2.04 -14.16 -1.54
CA ASN A 60 -2.36 -14.62 -0.18
C ASN A 60 -2.07 -13.55 0.88
N ARG A 61 -1.38 -12.46 0.51
CA ARG A 61 -1.16 -11.31 1.40
C ARG A 61 -2.32 -10.32 1.29
N SER A 62 -2.51 -9.55 2.36
CA SER A 62 -3.44 -8.42 2.31
C SER A 62 -2.93 -7.35 1.32
N PRO A 63 -3.81 -6.78 0.48
CA PRO A 63 -3.46 -5.66 -0.37
C PRO A 63 -2.97 -4.46 0.46
N VAL A 64 -2.03 -3.70 -0.10
CA VAL A 64 -1.53 -2.45 0.48
C VAL A 64 -2.07 -1.28 -0.31
N ILE A 65 -2.45 -0.20 0.37
CA ILE A 65 -2.86 1.07 -0.21
C ILE A 65 -1.84 2.14 0.16
N HIS A 66 -1.06 2.63 -0.79
CA HIS A 66 -0.01 3.63 -0.56
C HIS A 66 0.14 4.57 -1.75
N ARG A 67 0.81 5.71 -1.52
CA ARG A 67 1.10 6.69 -2.57
C ARG A 67 2.20 6.18 -3.49
N ALA A 68 1.99 6.30 -4.80
CA ALA A 68 3.02 6.02 -5.78
C ALA A 68 4.03 7.18 -5.79
N MET A 69 5.26 6.95 -5.35
CA MET A 69 6.24 8.02 -5.19
C MET A 69 7.03 8.27 -6.47
N VAL A 70 7.49 7.19 -7.11
CA VAL A 70 8.27 7.22 -8.35
C VAL A 70 8.19 5.86 -9.06
N PHE A 71 8.30 5.83 -10.38
CA PHE A 71 8.48 4.61 -11.18
C PHE A 71 9.92 4.59 -11.70
N LEU A 72 10.62 3.47 -11.50
CA LEU A 72 12.01 3.31 -11.94
C LEU A 72 12.13 2.03 -12.74
N ASP A 73 13.03 2.04 -13.72
CA ASP A 73 13.44 0.86 -14.46
C ASP A 73 14.39 -0.03 -13.64
N GLU A 74 14.69 -1.23 -14.15
CA GLU A 74 15.71 -2.11 -13.57
C GLU A 74 17.06 -1.39 -13.46
N GLY A 75 17.72 -1.52 -12.32
CA GLY A 75 18.96 -0.79 -12.00
C GLY A 75 18.80 0.74 -11.89
N GLY A 76 17.60 1.28 -12.09
CA GLY A 76 17.33 2.71 -12.00
C GLY A 76 17.57 3.24 -10.58
N SER A 77 18.00 4.50 -10.50
CA SER A 77 18.18 5.23 -9.24
C SER A 77 17.48 6.58 -9.32
N VAL A 78 17.12 7.10 -8.16
CA VAL A 78 16.53 8.43 -8.01
C VAL A 78 17.24 9.10 -6.84
N ASP A 79 17.45 10.42 -6.86
CA ASP A 79 17.84 11.21 -5.69
C ASP A 79 16.65 12.13 -5.35
N ILE A 80 15.66 11.57 -4.65
CA ILE A 80 14.50 12.33 -4.18
C ILE A 80 14.66 12.59 -2.70
N GLY A 81 14.68 13.88 -2.32
CA GLY A 81 14.59 14.33 -0.93
C GLY A 81 13.14 14.41 -0.50
N ILE A 82 12.45 13.27 -0.29
CA ILE A 82 11.15 13.30 0.38
C ILE A 82 11.43 13.58 1.86
N ASN A 83 11.03 14.76 2.35
CA ASN A 83 11.28 15.23 3.71
C ASN A 83 12.77 15.27 4.12
N GLY A 84 13.66 15.57 3.17
CA GLY A 84 15.11 15.66 3.42
C GLY A 84 15.84 14.31 3.49
N ILE A 85 15.15 13.21 3.23
CA ILE A 85 15.74 11.87 3.16
C ILE A 85 16.11 11.59 1.72
N LYS A 86 17.42 11.43 1.44
CA LYS A 86 17.90 10.95 0.15
C LYS A 86 17.62 9.46 0.01
N TYR A 87 16.73 9.11 -0.89
CA TYR A 87 16.66 7.73 -1.37
C TYR A 87 17.71 7.58 -2.44
N LYS A 88 18.57 6.57 -2.33
CA LYS A 88 19.47 6.16 -3.40
C LYS A 88 19.27 4.66 -3.56
N THR A 89 18.70 4.24 -4.68
CA THR A 89 18.52 2.81 -4.97
C THR A 89 19.48 2.42 -6.08
N ASP A 90 20.55 1.72 -5.73
CA ASP A 90 21.52 1.19 -6.69
C ASP A 90 21.17 -0.29 -7.05
N LYS A 91 19.94 -0.73 -6.74
CA LYS A 91 19.55 -2.16 -6.68
C LYS A 91 18.11 -2.47 -7.08
N MET A 92 17.48 -1.69 -7.96
CA MET A 92 16.15 -2.06 -8.49
C MET A 92 16.25 -3.42 -9.22
N PRO A 93 15.66 -4.52 -8.70
CA PRO A 93 15.79 -5.85 -9.31
C PRO A 93 14.97 -6.03 -10.59
N HIS A 94 14.06 -5.09 -10.86
CA HIS A 94 13.23 -4.97 -12.06
C HIS A 94 12.55 -3.60 -12.02
N GLU A 95 11.89 -3.22 -13.11
CA GLU A 95 11.08 -2.00 -13.15
C GLU A 95 9.88 -2.06 -12.18
N GLY A 96 9.49 -0.91 -11.62
CA GLY A 96 8.34 -0.84 -10.73
C GLY A 96 8.20 0.47 -9.99
N TYR A 97 7.06 0.61 -9.31
CA TYR A 97 6.80 1.75 -8.44
C TYR A 97 7.47 1.55 -7.07
N LEU A 98 8.07 2.62 -6.57
CA LEU A 98 8.33 2.77 -5.15
C LEU A 98 7.14 3.50 -4.52
N THR A 99 6.69 3.00 -3.38
CA THR A 99 5.49 3.49 -2.70
C THR A 99 5.80 3.86 -1.25
N LYS A 100 4.92 4.67 -0.66
CA LYS A 100 5.01 5.10 0.74
C LYS A 100 3.63 5.35 1.30
N GLY A 101 3.42 5.00 2.57
CA GLY A 101 2.28 5.50 3.33
C GLY A 101 2.40 7.00 3.64
N ASP A 102 1.28 7.72 3.60
CA ASP A 102 1.25 9.16 3.89
C ASP A 102 1.48 9.48 5.37
N ASN A 103 1.33 8.50 6.25
CA ASN A 103 1.55 8.69 7.68
C ASN A 103 3.04 8.77 7.98
N GLU A 104 3.54 9.98 8.24
CA GLU A 104 4.94 10.29 8.56
C GLU A 104 5.42 9.66 9.88
N GLU A 105 4.53 9.37 10.82
CA GLU A 105 4.91 8.71 12.08
C GLU A 105 5.26 7.24 11.85
N THR A 106 4.45 6.56 11.01
CA THR A 106 4.56 5.11 10.77
C THR A 106 5.36 4.75 9.52
N ASN A 107 5.44 5.65 8.52
CA ASN A 107 6.11 5.43 7.25
C ASN A 107 7.13 6.55 7.02
N ARG A 108 8.30 6.42 7.63
CA ARG A 108 9.40 7.40 7.49
C ARG A 108 10.25 7.17 6.24
N SER A 109 10.07 6.03 5.58
CA SER A 109 10.82 5.62 4.40
C SER A 109 9.91 5.02 3.33
N LEU A 110 10.38 4.97 2.09
CA LEU A 110 9.78 4.15 1.04
C LEU A 110 9.69 2.68 1.48
N ASP A 111 8.62 2.01 1.07
CA ASP A 111 8.41 0.59 1.33
C ASP A 111 9.38 -0.28 0.53
N GLN A 112 9.65 0.13 -0.71
CA GLN A 112 10.52 -0.59 -1.64
C GLN A 112 11.88 0.11 -1.77
N PRO A 113 12.96 -0.62 -2.09
CA PRO A 113 13.02 -2.08 -2.31
C PRO A 113 13.28 -2.90 -1.03
N PHE A 114 13.27 -2.29 0.16
CA PHE A 114 13.76 -2.95 1.39
C PHE A 114 12.71 -3.82 2.10
N LEU A 115 11.45 -3.37 2.20
CA LEU A 115 10.36 -4.13 2.84
C LEU A 115 9.66 -5.07 1.86
N SER A 116 9.70 -4.75 0.57
CA SER A 116 9.17 -5.57 -0.53
C SER A 116 9.82 -5.19 -1.86
N SER A 117 9.62 -6.01 -2.88
CA SER A 117 10.07 -5.73 -4.24
C SER A 117 9.32 -4.54 -4.83
N PRO A 118 9.94 -3.75 -5.74
CA PRO A 118 9.26 -2.69 -6.48
C PRO A 118 7.90 -3.13 -7.01
N VAL A 119 6.89 -2.27 -6.92
CA VAL A 119 5.52 -2.67 -7.28
C VAL A 119 5.38 -2.68 -8.79
N LYS A 120 5.29 -3.88 -9.39
CA LYS A 120 5.05 -4.02 -10.82
C LYS A 120 3.65 -3.55 -11.21
N LYS A 121 3.48 -3.10 -12.45
CA LYS A 121 2.18 -2.60 -12.96
C LYS A 121 1.08 -3.66 -12.82
N GLU A 122 1.39 -4.91 -13.11
CA GLU A 122 0.46 -6.03 -13.01
C GLU A 122 0.08 -6.42 -11.56
N TRP A 123 0.78 -5.90 -10.55
CA TRP A 123 0.43 -6.10 -9.14
C TRP A 123 -0.55 -5.06 -8.63
N ILE A 124 -0.77 -3.98 -9.39
CA ILE A 124 -1.71 -2.91 -9.05
C ILE A 124 -3.12 -3.39 -9.35
N THR A 125 -3.92 -3.48 -8.28
CA THR A 125 -5.33 -3.86 -8.34
C THR A 125 -6.24 -2.66 -8.63
N GLY A 126 -5.79 -1.44 -8.35
CA GLY A 126 -6.50 -0.24 -8.72
C GLY A 126 -5.86 1.06 -8.25
N VAL A 127 -6.29 2.16 -8.83
CA VAL A 127 -5.88 3.52 -8.45
C VAL A 127 -7.03 4.21 -7.71
N ALA A 128 -6.76 4.73 -6.52
CA ALA A 128 -7.74 5.39 -5.68
C ALA A 128 -8.15 6.75 -6.26
N ARG A 129 -9.46 7.02 -6.28
CA ARG A 129 -10.02 8.23 -6.90
C ARG A 129 -10.85 9.08 -5.94
N PHE A 130 -11.59 8.46 -5.03
CA PHE A 130 -12.25 9.18 -3.96
C PHE A 130 -12.52 8.25 -2.77
N LYS A 131 -12.85 8.83 -1.62
CA LYS A 131 -13.16 8.10 -0.40
C LYS A 131 -14.46 8.59 0.22
N ILE A 132 -15.13 7.70 0.94
CA ILE A 132 -16.26 8.03 1.81
C ILE A 132 -15.83 7.67 3.25
N PRO A 133 -15.73 8.66 4.16
CA PRO A 133 -15.29 8.40 5.52
C PRO A 133 -16.20 7.42 6.26
N TYR A 134 -15.58 6.55 7.08
CA TYR A 134 -16.24 5.64 8.03
C TYR A 134 -17.17 4.54 7.44
N VAL A 135 -17.61 4.65 6.19
CA VAL A 135 -18.52 3.67 5.55
C VAL A 135 -17.89 2.28 5.43
N GLY A 136 -16.57 2.19 5.33
CA GLY A 136 -15.83 0.93 5.28
C GLY A 136 -16.07 0.05 6.52
N TYR A 137 -16.40 0.64 7.68
CA TYR A 137 -16.72 -0.11 8.90
C TYR A 137 -17.91 -1.06 8.75
N LEU A 138 -18.86 -0.76 7.86
CA LEU A 138 -19.97 -1.68 7.53
C LEU A 138 -19.48 -3.05 7.05
N SER A 139 -18.33 -3.06 6.36
CA SER A 139 -17.73 -4.30 5.88
C SER A 139 -16.71 -4.89 6.88
N ILE A 140 -15.99 -4.04 7.62
CA ILE A 140 -14.89 -4.46 8.52
C ILE A 140 -15.44 -5.11 9.79
N ILE A 141 -16.43 -4.47 10.44
CA ILE A 141 -16.93 -4.91 11.75
C ILE A 141 -17.48 -6.36 11.69
N PRO A 142 -18.36 -6.73 10.73
CA PRO A 142 -18.86 -8.09 10.64
C PRO A 142 -17.75 -9.13 10.41
N ARG A 143 -16.76 -8.81 9.58
CA ARG A 143 -15.60 -9.70 9.34
C ARG A 143 -14.81 -9.93 10.61
N ARG A 144 -14.45 -8.87 11.34
CA ARG A 144 -13.69 -8.98 12.61
C ARG A 144 -14.43 -9.81 13.65
N LEU A 145 -15.75 -9.65 13.74
CA LEU A 145 -16.58 -10.45 14.65
C LEU A 145 -16.60 -11.93 14.24
N ALA A 146 -16.81 -12.24 12.95
CA ALA A 146 -16.80 -13.61 12.45
C ALA A 146 -15.45 -14.31 12.67
N TYR A 147 -14.33 -13.61 12.40
CA TYR A 147 -12.99 -14.11 12.70
C TYR A 147 -12.83 -14.44 14.18
N LYS A 148 -13.21 -13.53 15.08
CA LYS A 148 -13.11 -13.75 16.53
C LYS A 148 -13.93 -14.96 16.98
N THR A 149 -15.14 -15.17 16.44
CA THR A 149 -15.97 -16.33 16.75
C THR A 149 -15.35 -17.66 16.30
N ILE A 150 -14.70 -17.71 15.14
CA ILE A 150 -14.02 -18.92 14.65
C ILE A 150 -12.80 -19.25 15.51
N TYR A 151 -11.96 -18.27 15.83
CA TYR A 151 -10.78 -18.48 16.69
C TYR A 151 -11.12 -18.85 18.13
N ILE A 152 -12.25 -18.38 18.66
CA ILE A 152 -12.75 -18.82 19.97
C ILE A 152 -13.24 -20.28 19.91
N LYS A 153 -13.84 -20.72 18.80
CA LYS A 153 -14.33 -22.11 18.66
C LYS A 153 -13.24 -23.13 18.34
N PHE A 154 -12.14 -22.70 17.70
CA PHE A 154 -11.01 -23.55 17.36
C PHE A 154 -9.69 -22.85 17.69
N PRO A 155 -9.31 -22.76 18.99
CA PRO A 155 -7.99 -22.29 19.35
C PRO A 155 -6.95 -23.25 18.74
N LEU A 156 -5.95 -22.71 18.04
CA LEU A 156 -4.82 -23.50 17.56
C LEU A 156 -4.18 -24.19 18.77
N SER A 157 -4.32 -25.51 18.86
CA SER A 157 -3.68 -26.30 19.88
C SER A 157 -2.16 -26.22 19.67
N ASN A 158 -1.48 -25.67 20.67
CA ASN A 158 -0.04 -25.49 20.68
C ASN A 158 0.64 -26.86 20.91
N THR A 159 1.02 -27.57 19.84
CA THR A 159 1.91 -28.73 19.95
C THR A 159 3.37 -28.27 20.03
N ARG A 160 3.77 -27.84 21.24
CA ARG A 160 5.11 -28.17 21.74
C ARG A 160 5.08 -29.61 22.24
N ALA A 161 5.63 -30.52 21.47
CA ALA A 161 6.06 -31.82 21.96
C ALA A 161 7.57 -31.93 21.75
N LEU A 162 8.28 -32.18 22.84
CA LEU A 162 9.70 -32.50 22.88
C LEU A 162 9.99 -33.77 22.07
N GLY A 163 11.18 -33.82 21.49
CA GLY A 163 11.82 -35.03 21.02
C GLY A 163 13.32 -34.81 20.92
N LYS A 164 14.02 -34.84 22.06
CA LYS A 164 15.44 -35.20 22.08
C LYS A 164 15.56 -36.68 21.67
N GLY A 165 16.51 -36.96 20.80
CA GLY A 165 16.95 -38.30 20.38
C GLY A 165 18.06 -38.13 19.37
#